data_AF-A0A2D5EBX3-F1
#
_entry.id   AF-A0A2D5EBX3-F1
#
_cell.length_a   1.000
_cell.length_b   1.000
_cell.length_c   1.000
_cell.angle_alpha   90.00
_cell.angle_beta   90.00
_cell.angle_gamma   90.00
#
_symmetry.space_group_name_H-M   'P 1'
#
loop_
_entity.id
_entity.type
_entity.pdbx_description
1 polymer ?
#
loop_
_entity_poly.entity_id
_entity_poly.type
_entity_poly.pdbx_seq_one_letter_code
_entity_poly.pdbx_strand_id
1 'polypeptide(L)' 'MQDTYIFREIPSQRPNTPLLDRIDVPSQLRELPAEDLPRLARELRAFLLWSVGQTGGHFGAGLGVLELTVALHYVFNTPE' A
#
# COMPACT_ATOMS: atom_id res chain seq x y z
N MET A 1 -1.36 19.18 12.04
CA MET A 1 -1.77 18.09 11.12
C MET A 1 -0.82 16.93 11.38
N GLN A 2 -1.33 15.88 12.01
CA GLN A 2 -0.56 14.88 12.77
C GLN A 2 0.21 13.90 11.88
N ASP A 3 1.34 13.44 12.42
CA ASP A 3 2.34 12.45 11.99
C ASP A 3 1.81 11.08 11.46
N THR A 4 0.82 11.07 10.57
CA THR A 4 0.05 9.85 10.24
C THR A 4 0.71 9.01 9.12
N TYR A 5 1.79 9.50 8.52
CA TYR A 5 2.48 8.85 7.39
C TYR A 5 3.77 8.12 7.77
N ILE A 6 4.23 8.24 9.01
CA ILE A 6 5.56 7.74 9.41
C ILE A 6 5.41 6.50 10.30
N PHE A 7 5.81 5.35 9.77
CA PHE A 7 6.04 4.14 10.56
C PHE A 7 7.39 4.29 11.28
N ARG A 8 7.38 4.26 12.60
CA ARG A 8 8.61 4.34 13.43
C ARG A 8 9.25 2.97 13.67
N GLU A 9 8.45 1.91 13.54
CA GLU A 9 8.84 0.53 13.78
C GLU A 9 8.17 -0.38 12.75
N ILE A 10 8.81 -1.51 12.47
CA ILE A 10 8.24 -2.55 11.60
C ILE A 10 7.16 -3.30 12.39
N PRO A 11 5.92 -3.45 11.86
CA PRO A 11 4.89 -4.21 12.56
C PRO A 11 5.31 -5.66 12.78
N SER A 12 5.14 -6.17 14.01
CA SER A 12 5.46 -7.56 14.37
C SER A 12 4.31 -8.54 14.08
N GLN A 13 3.11 -8.02 13.80
CA GLN A 13 1.92 -8.80 13.46
C GLN A 13 1.31 -8.28 12.17
N ARG A 14 0.50 -9.12 11.50
CA ARG A 14 -0.20 -8.73 10.27
C ARG A 14 -1.08 -7.52 10.55
N PRO A 15 -0.90 -6.39 9.84
CA PRO A 15 -1.71 -5.20 10.06
C PRO A 15 -3.15 -5.44 9.58
N ASN A 16 -4.09 -4.76 10.22
CA ASN A 16 -5.48 -4.73 9.77
C ASN A 16 -5.60 -3.82 8.53
N THR A 17 -5.95 -4.39 7.39
CA THR A 17 -5.93 -3.71 6.08
C THR A 17 -7.27 -3.86 5.33
N PRO A 18 -8.40 -3.43 5.92
CA PRO A 18 -9.73 -3.76 5.43
C PRO A 18 -10.09 -3.15 4.06
N LEU A 19 -9.38 -2.13 3.60
CA LEU A 19 -9.54 -1.57 2.25
C LEU A 19 -8.68 -2.35 1.25
N LEU A 20 -7.42 -2.63 1.60
CA LEU A 20 -6.53 -3.46 0.77
C LEU A 20 -7.06 -4.89 0.61
N ASP A 21 -7.65 -5.48 1.66
CA ASP A 21 -8.20 -6.84 1.66
C ASP A 21 -9.40 -7.01 0.69
N ARG A 22 -9.87 -5.92 0.06
CA ARG A 22 -10.93 -5.93 -0.96
C ARG A 22 -10.41 -5.85 -2.39
N ILE A 23 -9.10 -5.74 -2.59
CA ILE A 23 -8.46 -5.50 -3.87
C ILE A 23 -7.54 -6.68 -4.21
N ASP A 24 -7.98 -7.52 -5.12
CA ASP A 24 -7.23 -8.64 -5.67
C ASP A 24 -6.61 -8.31 -7.04
N VAL A 25 -7.21 -7.38 -7.80
CA VAL A 25 -6.78 -7.01 -9.15
C VAL A 25 -6.76 -5.49 -9.39
N PRO A 26 -5.90 -4.97 -10.31
CA PRO A 26 -5.80 -3.53 -10.57
C PRO A 26 -7.10 -2.84 -11.00
N SER A 27 -8.06 -3.56 -11.60
CA SER A 27 -9.36 -2.97 -11.97
C SER A 27 -10.18 -2.55 -10.76
N GLN A 28 -10.13 -3.30 -9.66
CA GLN A 28 -10.83 -2.97 -8.42
C GLN A 28 -10.26 -1.72 -7.74
N LEU A 29 -8.96 -1.43 -7.94
CA LEU A 29 -8.36 -0.19 -7.49
C LEU A 29 -9.04 1.04 -8.12
N ARG A 30 -9.43 0.95 -9.39
CA ARG A 30 -10.08 2.03 -10.15
C ARG A 30 -11.52 2.28 -9.76
N GLU A 31 -12.15 1.32 -9.08
CA GLU A 31 -13.51 1.43 -8.54
C GLU A 31 -13.55 2.21 -7.21
N LEU A 32 -12.39 2.44 -6.58
CA LEU A 32 -12.32 3.20 -5.34
C LEU A 32 -12.52 4.70 -5.58
N PRO A 33 -13.17 5.41 -4.64
CA PRO A 33 -13.11 6.86 -4.57
C PRO A 33 -11.65 7.34 -4.46
N ALA A 34 -11.29 8.39 -5.19
CA ALA A 34 -9.92 8.93 -5.17
C ALA A 34 -9.46 9.36 -3.77
N GLU A 35 -10.40 9.75 -2.91
CA GLU A 35 -10.18 10.10 -1.50
C GLU A 35 -9.75 8.92 -0.62
N ASP A 36 -10.01 7.68 -1.04
CA ASP A 36 -9.59 6.46 -0.34
C ASP A 36 -8.16 6.03 -0.71
N LEU A 37 -7.57 6.58 -1.78
CA LEU A 37 -6.22 6.20 -2.24
C LEU A 37 -5.12 6.46 -1.19
N PRO A 38 -5.10 7.58 -0.44
CA PRO A 38 -4.15 7.76 0.66
C PRO A 38 -4.30 6.69 1.75
N ARG A 39 -5.54 6.30 2.07
CA ARG A 39 -5.79 5.23 3.04
C ARG A 39 -5.29 3.89 2.53
N LEU A 40 -5.54 3.57 1.27
CA LEU A 40 -5.05 2.35 0.64
C LEU A 40 -3.52 2.30 0.65
N ALA A 41 -2.85 3.38 0.25
CA ALA A 41 -1.39 3.47 0.25
C ALA A 41 -0.80 3.22 1.65
N ARG A 42 -1.46 3.72 2.70
CA ARG A 42 -1.07 3.45 4.09
C ARG A 42 -1.23 1.99 4.47
N GLU A 43 -2.35 1.36 4.12
CA GLU A 43 -2.60 -0.05 4.40
C GLU A 43 -1.61 -0.96 3.65
N LEU A 44 -1.36 -0.66 2.37
CA LEU A 44 -0.36 -1.34 1.55
C LEU A 44 1.06 -1.18 2.13
N ARG A 45 1.42 0.03 2.60
CA ARG A 45 2.71 0.28 3.25
C ARG A 45 2.86 -0.54 4.53
N ALA A 46 1.86 -0.57 5.39
CA ALA A 46 1.89 -1.35 6.61
C ALA A 46 2.09 -2.83 6.30
N PHE A 47 1.34 -3.35 5.31
CA PHE A 47 1.42 -4.74 4.88
C PHE A 47 2.79 -5.09 4.29
N LEU A 48 3.36 -4.23 3.44
CA LEU A 48 4.72 -4.41 2.90
C LEU A 48 5.79 -4.40 3.99
N LEU A 49 5.71 -3.46 4.94
CA LEU A 49 6.63 -3.41 6.08
C LEU A 49 6.55 -4.69 6.90
N TRP A 50 5.35 -5.14 7.25
CA TRP A 50 5.17 -6.38 7.99
C TRP A 50 5.71 -7.59 7.22
N SER A 51 5.27 -7.78 5.97
CA SER A 51 5.56 -8.98 5.17
C SER A 51 7.05 -9.13 4.84
N VAL A 52 7.68 -8.08 4.32
CA VAL A 52 9.13 -8.07 4.04
C VAL A 52 9.95 -8.01 5.34
N GLY A 53 9.36 -7.41 6.38
CA GLY A 53 9.84 -7.38 7.77
C GLY A 53 10.21 -8.75 8.32
N GLN A 54 9.40 -9.76 8.00
CA GLN A 54 9.57 -11.11 8.56
C GLN A 54 10.78 -11.86 7.99
N THR A 55 11.18 -11.57 6.75
CA THR A 55 12.23 -12.33 6.07
C THR A 55 13.58 -11.62 6.08
N GLY A 56 13.61 -10.32 6.35
CA GLY A 56 14.78 -9.46 6.13
C GLY A 56 15.04 -9.27 4.62
N GLY A 57 15.17 -8.02 4.15
CA GLY A 57 15.30 -7.74 2.72
C GLY A 57 15.40 -6.26 2.36
N HIS A 58 15.38 -5.96 1.05
CA HIS A 58 15.50 -4.59 0.53
C HIS A 58 14.18 -3.81 0.63
N PHE A 59 13.95 -3.14 1.76
CA PHE A 59 12.76 -2.30 2.00
C PHE A 59 12.70 -1.04 1.14
N GLY A 60 13.87 -0.46 0.83
CA GLY A 60 13.96 0.90 0.27
C GLY A 60 13.34 1.03 -1.12
N ALA A 61 13.52 0.04 -1.98
CA ALA A 61 13.01 0.09 -3.35
C ALA A 61 11.47 0.04 -3.40
N GLY A 62 10.86 -0.89 -2.66
CA GLY A 62 9.40 -1.04 -2.65
C GLY A 62 8.68 0.12 -1.96
N LEU A 63 9.22 0.65 -0.87
CA LEU A 63 8.60 1.76 -0.13
C LEU A 63 8.67 3.10 -0.87
N GLY A 64 9.70 3.31 -1.71
CA GLY A 64 9.90 4.56 -2.44
C GLY A 64 9.02 4.73 -3.68
N VAL A 65 8.47 3.65 -4.22
CA VAL A 65 7.63 3.67 -5.44
C VAL A 65 6.15 3.40 -5.17
N LEU A 66 5.77 3.14 -3.91
CA LEU A 66 4.45 2.63 -3.54
C LEU A 66 3.30 3.52 -4.05
N GLU A 67 3.31 4.81 -3.73
CA GLU A 67 2.28 5.76 -4.18
C GLU A 67 2.26 5.90 -5.70
N LEU A 68 3.43 5.88 -6.35
CA LEU A 68 3.53 5.94 -7.80
C LEU A 68 2.91 4.70 -8.44
N THR A 69 3.17 3.50 -7.91
CA THR A 69 2.57 2.25 -8.37
C THR A 69 1.06 2.27 -8.22
N VAL A 70 0.53 2.75 -7.09
CA VAL A 70 -0.92 2.92 -6.89
C VAL A 70 -1.48 3.90 -7.93
N ALA A 71 -0.85 5.06 -8.13
CA ALA A 71 -1.30 6.05 -9.10
C ALA A 71 -1.30 5.50 -10.54
N LEU A 72 -0.26 4.75 -10.93
CA LEU A 72 -0.17 4.13 -12.25
C LEU A 72 -1.31 3.13 -12.48
N HIS A 73 -1.55 2.22 -11.54
CA HIS A 73 -2.63 1.24 -11.67
C HIS A 73 -4.04 1.85 -11.56
N TYR A 74 -4.17 3.00 -10.89
CA TYR A 74 -5.42 3.75 -10.80
C TYR A 74 -5.74 4.51 -12.10
N VAL A 75 -4.74 5.13 -12.72
CA VAL A 75 -4.93 5.96 -13.92
C VAL A 75 -4.92 5.14 -15.21
N PHE A 76 -4.09 4.10 -15.29
CA PHE A 76 -3.94 3.28 -16.49
C PHE A 76 -4.70 1.95 -16.39
N ASN A 77 -5.16 1.43 -17.53
CA ASN A 77 -5.87 0.16 -17.61
C ASN A 77 -4.93 -1.07 -17.66
N THR A 78 -3.90 -1.11 -16.82
CA THR A 78 -2.96 -2.25 -16.80
C THR A 78 -3.69 -3.57 -16.45
N PRO A 79 -3.31 -4.72 -17.04
CA PRO A 79 -2.17 -4.93 -17.93
C PRO A 79 -2.48 -4.79 -19.44
N GLU A 80 -3.62 -4.19 -19.82
CA GLU A 80 -3.92 -3.94 -21.25
C GLU A 80 -2.92 -2.99 -21.91
#